data_AF-A0A9D1SWF8-F1
#
_entry.id   AF-A0A9D1SWF8-F1
#
_cell.length_a   1.000
_cell.length_b   1.000
_cell.length_c   1.000
_cell.angle_alpha   90.00
_cell.angle_beta   90.00
_cell.angle_gamma   90.00
#
_symmetry.space_group_name_H-M   'P 1'
#
loop_
_entity.id
_entity.type
_entity.pdbx_description
1 polymer ?
#
loop_
_entity_poly.entity_id
_entity_poly.type
_entity_poly.pdbx_seq_one_letter_code
_entity_poly.pdbx_strand_id
1 'polypeptide(L)'
;MAQPVQVKCGGCLIKLLITIVVIIALIGIAVAVVMNMTPNKLGFGDLKIGETTLDEMGLGDVKIKEMFKLIKTLAKPDEEAILDKPFHAAVDQPKLEGNLAESNIGTLGNGEPDYGILLNRQVTYPKQYMYRYDDTTLAYLFNAMVMQQRKTGDSGNEGVEFLKSLNANVTQISMNVTNGQATLKIVVSIDISSMASEIESSLGFASRFVKIPKTVYLVSELGLTADVQGILSTTSKSLTVNGTENEVADVILNTLMKNAGSDFEIEEDCKSQINRYVGQTFTTVVGNLGKVGKALVSVGTEVEADDPVEYGAIGLENGGLYVITHAGEAA
;
A
#
# COMPACT_ATOMS: atom_id res chain seq x y z
N MET A 1 -7.25 -15.76 30.14
CA MET A 1 -6.68 -16.29 28.88
C MET A 1 -7.61 -15.87 27.77
N ALA A 2 -7.32 -14.75 27.11
CA ALA A 2 -8.12 -14.27 26.00
C ALA A 2 -7.82 -15.13 24.77
N GLN A 3 -8.86 -15.68 24.15
CA GLN A 3 -8.74 -16.37 22.88
C GLN A 3 -8.26 -15.37 21.82
N PRO A 4 -7.35 -15.75 20.91
CA PRO A 4 -6.97 -14.89 19.80
C PRO A 4 -8.20 -14.63 18.94
N VAL A 5 -8.55 -13.35 18.77
CA VAL A 5 -9.54 -12.92 17.79
C VAL A 5 -9.00 -13.34 16.43
N GLN A 6 -9.57 -14.40 15.85
CA GLN A 6 -9.33 -14.71 14.45
C GLN A 6 -9.96 -13.60 13.64
N VAL A 7 -9.12 -12.67 13.18
CA VAL A 7 -9.51 -11.66 12.21
C VAL A 7 -9.89 -12.40 10.92
N LYS A 8 -11.19 -12.62 10.72
CA LYS A 8 -11.75 -13.13 9.46
C LYS A 8 -11.76 -12.01 8.40
N CYS A 9 -10.60 -11.42 8.12
CA CYS A 9 -10.48 -10.29 7.17
C CYS A 9 -10.61 -10.71 5.70
N GLY A 10 -10.51 -12.00 5.36
CA GLY A 10 -10.71 -12.46 3.98
C GLY A 10 -12.17 -12.58 3.54
N GLY A 11 -13.11 -12.76 4.48
CA GLY A 11 -14.43 -13.34 4.18
C GLY A 11 -15.42 -12.46 3.39
N CYS A 12 -15.17 -11.16 3.24
CA CYS A 12 -16.15 -10.22 2.67
C CYS A 12 -15.82 -9.78 1.23
N LEU A 13 -14.54 -9.52 0.94
CA LEU A 13 -14.04 -9.30 -0.43
C LEU A 13 -14.25 -10.55 -1.31
N ILE A 14 -14.06 -11.73 -0.70
CA ILE A 14 -14.44 -13.04 -1.23
C ILE A 14 -15.90 -13.05 -1.71
N LYS A 15 -16.85 -12.61 -0.88
CA LYS A 15 -18.28 -12.63 -1.19
C LYS A 15 -18.65 -11.65 -2.30
N LEU A 16 -18.06 -10.45 -2.32
CA LEU A 16 -18.28 -9.44 -3.37
C LEU A 16 -17.86 -9.98 -4.75
N LEU A 17 -16.61 -10.42 -4.89
CA LEU A 17 -16.12 -10.89 -6.18
C LEU A 17 -16.81 -12.18 -6.62
N ILE A 18 -17.06 -13.12 -5.71
CA ILE A 18 -17.89 -14.30 -5.99
C ILE A 18 -19.25 -13.86 -6.52
N THR A 19 -19.83 -12.78 -5.99
CA THR A 19 -21.16 -12.36 -6.44
C THR A 19 -21.16 -11.63 -7.77
N ILE A 20 -20.21 -10.72 -8.02
CA ILE A 20 -20.04 -10.13 -9.37
C ILE A 20 -19.98 -11.24 -10.41
N VAL A 21 -19.29 -12.31 -10.05
CA VAL A 21 -19.07 -13.48 -10.88
C VAL A 21 -20.31 -14.38 -10.98
N VAL A 22 -21.03 -14.64 -9.88
CA VAL A 22 -22.31 -15.36 -9.88
C VAL A 22 -23.36 -14.60 -10.68
N ILE A 23 -23.38 -13.27 -10.63
CA ILE A 23 -24.24 -12.43 -11.47
C ILE A 23 -23.89 -12.63 -12.94
N ILE A 24 -22.61 -12.54 -13.30
CA ILE A 24 -22.16 -12.77 -14.68
C ILE A 24 -22.45 -14.20 -15.14
N ALA A 25 -22.37 -15.20 -14.25
CA ALA A 25 -22.67 -16.59 -14.53
C ALA A 25 -24.19 -16.87 -14.65
N LEU A 26 -25.03 -16.27 -13.80
CA LEU A 26 -26.49 -16.30 -13.89
C LEU A 26 -26.99 -15.60 -15.16
N ILE A 27 -26.29 -14.54 -15.56
CA ILE A 27 -26.49 -13.83 -16.83
C ILE A 27 -25.81 -14.54 -18.01
N GLY A 28 -25.01 -15.59 -17.74
CA GLY A 28 -24.09 -16.28 -18.63
C GLY A 28 -24.70 -17.00 -19.84
N ILE A 29 -25.95 -16.72 -20.19
CA ILE A 29 -26.61 -17.16 -21.42
C ILE A 29 -27.23 -15.97 -22.21
N ALA A 30 -27.20 -14.72 -21.70
CA ALA A 30 -28.03 -13.66 -22.25
C ALA A 30 -27.35 -12.74 -23.30
N VAL A 31 -28.09 -12.53 -24.39
CA VAL A 31 -27.89 -11.66 -25.57
C VAL A 31 -27.24 -10.29 -25.26
N ALA A 32 -26.50 -9.71 -26.23
CA ALA A 32 -25.82 -8.40 -26.17
C ALA A 32 -26.60 -7.23 -25.53
N VAL A 33 -27.93 -7.33 -25.47
CA VAL A 33 -28.82 -6.39 -24.76
C VAL A 33 -28.56 -6.37 -23.25
N VAL A 34 -28.36 -7.52 -22.61
CA VAL A 34 -28.18 -7.63 -21.15
C VAL A 34 -26.83 -7.09 -20.70
N MET A 35 -25.80 -7.16 -21.55
CA MET A 35 -24.48 -6.57 -21.28
C MET A 35 -24.54 -5.03 -21.09
N ASN A 36 -25.54 -4.36 -21.66
CA ASN A 36 -25.75 -2.92 -21.50
C ASN A 36 -26.70 -2.55 -20.34
N MET A 37 -27.27 -3.53 -19.64
CA MET A 37 -28.15 -3.33 -18.49
C MET A 37 -27.33 -3.32 -17.19
N THR A 38 -27.95 -2.83 -16.11
CA THR A 38 -27.40 -2.82 -14.75
C THR A 38 -28.10 -3.90 -13.93
N PRO A 39 -27.49 -4.40 -12.83
CA PRO A 39 -28.16 -5.32 -11.92
C PRO A 39 -29.55 -4.83 -11.47
N ASN A 40 -29.72 -3.53 -11.21
CA ASN A 40 -31.01 -2.92 -10.85
C ASN A 40 -32.07 -3.08 -11.94
N LYS A 41 -31.68 -2.85 -13.20
CA LYS A 41 -32.58 -3.04 -14.35
C LYS A 41 -32.94 -4.51 -14.60
N LEU A 42 -32.16 -5.43 -14.05
CA LEU A 42 -32.39 -6.87 -14.13
C LEU A 42 -33.10 -7.41 -12.88
N GLY A 43 -33.43 -6.56 -11.90
CA GLY A 43 -34.08 -6.96 -10.65
C GLY A 43 -33.14 -7.63 -9.65
N PHE A 44 -31.82 -7.45 -9.80
CA PHE A 44 -30.80 -8.02 -8.94
C PHE A 44 -30.21 -7.02 -7.92
N GLY A 45 -30.66 -5.77 -7.87
CA GLY A 45 -30.13 -4.74 -6.95
C GLY A 45 -30.15 -5.13 -5.47
N ASP A 46 -31.26 -5.74 -5.06
CA ASP A 46 -31.48 -6.22 -3.69
C ASP A 46 -30.84 -7.60 -3.42
N LEU A 47 -30.10 -8.16 -4.38
CA LEU A 47 -29.44 -9.45 -4.20
C LEU A 47 -28.45 -9.32 -3.03
N LYS A 48 -28.74 -10.03 -1.94
CA LYS A 48 -27.89 -10.07 -0.75
C LYS A 48 -26.63 -10.90 -0.99
N ILE A 49 -25.52 -10.35 -0.55
CA ILE A 49 -24.16 -10.84 -0.72
C ILE A 49 -23.49 -10.85 0.65
N GLY A 50 -23.59 -11.98 1.34
CA GLY A 50 -23.26 -12.00 2.76
C GLY A 50 -24.24 -11.12 3.54
N GLU A 51 -23.74 -10.00 4.08
CA GLU A 51 -24.52 -9.08 4.91
C GLU A 51 -24.95 -7.79 4.18
N THR A 52 -24.46 -7.55 2.96
CA THR A 52 -24.74 -6.34 2.17
C THR A 52 -25.40 -6.65 0.82
N THR A 53 -26.12 -5.71 0.22
CA THR A 53 -26.74 -5.83 -1.13
C THR A 53 -25.85 -5.27 -2.24
N LEU A 54 -26.16 -5.56 -3.51
CA LEU A 54 -25.45 -4.94 -4.65
C LEU A 54 -25.58 -3.41 -4.66
N ASP A 55 -26.73 -2.89 -4.23
CA ASP A 55 -26.94 -1.44 -4.09
C ASP A 55 -26.06 -0.86 -2.98
N GLU A 56 -25.95 -1.52 -1.82
CA GLU A 56 -25.08 -1.09 -0.72
C GLU A 56 -23.58 -1.14 -1.09
N MET A 57 -23.23 -1.96 -2.07
CA MET A 57 -21.90 -2.07 -2.65
C MET A 57 -21.66 -1.09 -3.82
N GLY A 58 -22.68 -0.33 -4.26
CA GLY A 58 -22.58 0.58 -5.40
C GLY A 58 -22.49 -0.12 -6.76
N LEU A 59 -22.81 -1.41 -6.82
CA LEU A 59 -22.77 -2.22 -8.04
C LEU A 59 -24.13 -2.31 -8.76
N GLY A 60 -25.22 -1.97 -8.08
CA GLY A 60 -26.58 -2.04 -8.63
C GLY A 60 -26.77 -1.25 -9.94
N ASP A 61 -26.04 -0.15 -10.09
CA ASP A 61 -26.11 0.74 -11.25
C ASP A 61 -24.93 0.62 -12.23
N VAL A 62 -23.97 -0.26 -11.95
CA VAL A 62 -22.84 -0.51 -12.87
C VAL A 62 -23.30 -1.45 -13.98
N LYS A 63 -22.97 -1.14 -15.24
CA LYS A 63 -23.39 -2.02 -16.34
C LYS A 63 -22.64 -3.35 -16.28
N ILE A 64 -23.32 -4.43 -16.64
CA ILE A 64 -22.73 -5.78 -16.67
C ILE A 64 -21.47 -5.84 -17.56
N LYS A 65 -21.44 -5.11 -18.69
CA LYS A 65 -20.23 -5.00 -19.53
C LYS A 65 -19.05 -4.32 -18.84
N GLU A 66 -19.31 -3.35 -17.97
CA GLU A 66 -18.28 -2.63 -17.22
C GLU A 66 -17.74 -3.51 -16.10
N MET A 67 -18.61 -4.28 -15.43
CA MET A 67 -18.21 -5.35 -14.49
C MET A 67 -17.37 -6.44 -15.19
N PHE A 68 -17.73 -6.85 -16.41
CA PHE A 68 -16.95 -7.83 -17.17
C PHE A 68 -15.60 -7.27 -17.62
N LYS A 69 -15.54 -6.00 -18.04
CA LYS A 69 -14.28 -5.30 -18.31
C LYS A 69 -13.42 -5.21 -17.04
N LEU A 70 -14.02 -4.99 -15.86
CA LEU A 70 -13.32 -5.03 -14.58
C LEU A 70 -12.64 -6.38 -14.36
N ILE A 71 -13.36 -7.49 -14.50
CA ILE A 71 -12.73 -8.81 -14.31
C ILE A 71 -11.59 -9.00 -15.30
N LYS A 72 -11.76 -8.56 -16.56
CA LYS A 72 -10.71 -8.69 -17.59
C LYS A 72 -9.48 -7.83 -17.30
N THR A 73 -9.67 -6.61 -16.80
CA THR A 73 -8.57 -5.67 -16.46
C THR A 73 -7.87 -6.11 -15.17
N LEU A 74 -8.63 -6.69 -14.24
CA LEU A 74 -8.08 -7.36 -13.08
C LEU A 74 -7.28 -8.60 -13.51
N ALA A 75 -7.81 -9.45 -14.38
CA ALA A 75 -7.26 -10.76 -14.78
C ALA A 75 -5.87 -10.73 -15.42
N LYS A 76 -5.44 -9.58 -15.94
CA LYS A 76 -4.11 -9.40 -16.55
C LYS A 76 -3.60 -8.01 -16.21
N PRO A 77 -3.10 -7.78 -14.98
CA PRO A 77 -2.35 -6.58 -14.72
C PRO A 77 -1.14 -6.56 -15.67
N ASP A 78 -0.88 -5.42 -16.29
CA ASP A 78 0.38 -5.20 -16.98
C ASP A 78 1.44 -4.91 -15.93
N GLU A 79 2.00 -5.97 -15.35
CA GLU A 79 2.96 -5.86 -14.25
C GLU A 79 4.19 -5.04 -14.64
N GLU A 80 4.64 -5.10 -15.90
CA GLU A 80 5.77 -4.31 -16.39
C GLU A 80 5.44 -2.82 -16.46
N ALA A 81 4.18 -2.46 -16.73
CA ALA A 81 3.73 -1.07 -16.67
C ALA A 81 3.52 -0.57 -15.22
N ILE A 82 3.24 -1.47 -14.28
CA ILE A 82 2.95 -1.13 -12.87
C ILE A 82 4.25 -1.09 -12.04
N LEU A 83 5.11 -2.09 -12.21
CA LEU A 83 6.33 -2.36 -11.45
C LEU A 83 7.57 -2.14 -12.33
N ASP A 84 8.12 -0.93 -12.30
CA ASP A 84 9.33 -0.60 -13.08
C ASP A 84 10.62 -0.90 -12.32
N LYS A 85 10.63 -0.78 -10.99
CA LYS A 85 11.81 -0.95 -10.14
C LYS A 85 11.44 -1.48 -8.75
N PRO A 86 10.92 -2.72 -8.64
CA PRO A 86 10.66 -3.35 -7.35
C PRO A 86 11.96 -3.58 -6.56
N PHE A 87 11.85 -3.72 -5.25
CA PHE A 87 13.02 -4.04 -4.42
C PHE A 87 13.47 -5.49 -4.59
N HIS A 88 14.74 -5.76 -4.27
CA HIS A 88 15.33 -7.09 -4.21
C HIS A 88 15.98 -7.30 -2.85
N ALA A 89 15.39 -8.17 -2.02
CA ALA A 89 15.84 -8.40 -0.63
C ALA A 89 17.34 -8.67 -0.51
N ALA A 90 17.93 -9.49 -1.40
CA ALA A 90 19.37 -9.79 -1.38
C ALA A 90 20.28 -8.58 -1.62
N VAL A 91 19.77 -7.49 -2.19
CA VAL A 91 20.52 -6.26 -2.50
C VAL A 91 20.16 -5.15 -1.53
N ASP A 92 18.87 -4.99 -1.24
CA ASP A 92 18.36 -3.86 -0.45
C ASP A 92 18.46 -4.09 1.06
N GLN A 93 18.38 -5.34 1.53
CA GLN A 93 18.54 -5.65 2.96
C GLN A 93 19.94 -5.29 3.47
N PRO A 94 21.06 -5.71 2.85
CA PRO A 94 22.38 -5.36 3.37
C PRO A 94 22.66 -3.85 3.33
N LYS A 95 22.10 -3.13 2.36
CA LYS A 95 22.18 -1.66 2.30
C LYS A 95 21.45 -1.02 3.49
N LEU A 96 20.22 -1.47 3.75
CA LEU A 96 19.44 -0.98 4.88
C LEU A 96 20.15 -1.26 6.20
N GLU A 97 20.60 -2.49 6.41
CA GLU A 97 21.34 -2.89 7.61
C GLU A 97 22.64 -2.10 7.77
N GLY A 98 23.35 -1.82 6.67
CA GLY A 98 24.52 -0.94 6.67
C GLY A 98 24.19 0.48 7.15
N ASN A 99 23.08 1.07 6.68
CA ASN A 99 22.63 2.40 7.14
C ASN A 99 22.16 2.40 8.61
N LEU A 100 21.76 1.24 9.15
CA LEU A 100 21.23 1.11 10.51
C LEU A 100 22.24 0.53 11.51
N ALA A 101 23.45 0.17 11.07
CA ALA A 101 24.40 -0.62 11.85
C ALA A 101 24.80 0.01 13.19
N GLU A 102 24.88 1.34 13.27
CA GLU A 102 25.23 2.07 14.50
C GLU A 102 24.01 2.62 15.24
N SER A 103 22.81 2.29 14.79
CA SER A 103 21.59 2.81 15.38
C SER A 103 21.16 2.06 16.64
N ASN A 104 20.15 2.59 17.33
CA ASN A 104 19.49 1.94 18.47
C ASN A 104 18.44 0.89 18.07
N ILE A 105 18.35 0.48 16.79
CA ILE A 105 17.43 -0.59 16.38
C ILE A 105 17.86 -1.91 17.03
N GLY A 106 16.95 -2.48 17.82
CA GLY A 106 17.12 -3.78 18.44
C GLY A 106 16.84 -4.94 17.48
N THR A 107 16.94 -6.15 18.01
CA THR A 107 16.55 -7.37 17.30
C THR A 107 15.32 -8.00 17.94
N LEU A 108 14.50 -8.61 17.09
CA LEU A 108 13.41 -9.48 17.50
C LEU A 108 13.97 -10.79 18.09
N GLY A 109 13.10 -11.57 18.76
CA GLY A 109 13.49 -12.85 19.37
C GLY A 109 14.03 -13.92 18.39
N ASN A 110 13.87 -13.71 17.08
CA ASN A 110 14.43 -14.55 16.02
C ASN A 110 15.77 -14.03 15.45
N GLY A 111 16.31 -12.93 15.99
CA GLY A 111 17.56 -12.32 15.56
C GLY A 111 17.44 -11.33 14.38
N GLU A 112 16.25 -11.14 13.81
CA GLU A 112 16.03 -10.13 12.76
C GLU A 112 15.94 -8.72 13.38
N PRO A 113 16.41 -7.66 12.68
CA PRO A 113 16.21 -6.29 13.16
C PRO A 113 14.72 -5.94 13.34
N ASP A 114 14.38 -5.25 14.42
CA ASP A 114 13.01 -4.80 14.70
C ASP A 114 12.74 -3.49 13.96
N TYR A 115 12.23 -3.59 12.72
CA TYR A 115 11.84 -2.42 11.92
C TYR A 115 10.50 -1.84 12.38
N GLY A 116 9.71 -2.59 13.15
CA GLY A 116 8.43 -2.13 13.70
C GLY A 116 8.55 -0.90 14.59
N ILE A 117 9.71 -0.71 15.22
CA ILE A 117 10.00 0.44 16.09
C ILE A 117 9.82 1.79 15.38
N LEU A 118 10.09 1.85 14.08
CA LEU A 118 10.02 3.05 13.24
C LEU A 118 8.60 3.59 13.05
N LEU A 119 7.57 2.87 13.49
CA LEU A 119 6.21 3.40 13.50
C LEU A 119 6.00 4.42 14.61
N ASN A 120 6.70 4.26 15.74
CA ASN A 120 6.31 4.92 16.99
C ASN A 120 7.50 5.58 17.71
N ARG A 121 8.74 5.35 17.25
CA ARG A 121 9.94 5.85 17.93
C ARG A 121 11.01 6.27 16.94
N GLN A 122 11.71 7.35 17.29
CA GLN A 122 12.89 7.78 16.58
C GLN A 122 14.03 6.79 16.75
N VAL A 123 14.71 6.54 15.65
CA VAL A 123 15.96 5.80 15.60
C VAL A 123 17.09 6.79 15.78
N THR A 124 17.94 6.52 16.77
CA THR A 124 19.04 7.41 17.16
C THR A 124 20.38 6.76 16.93
N TYR A 125 21.37 7.58 16.65
CA TYR A 125 22.75 7.21 16.39
C TYR A 125 23.69 7.92 17.37
N PRO A 126 24.95 7.45 17.54
CA PRO A 126 25.94 8.10 18.39
C PRO A 126 26.27 9.53 17.94
N LYS A 127 26.14 9.79 16.64
CA LYS A 127 26.39 11.06 15.97
C LYS A 127 25.37 11.26 14.85
N GLN A 128 25.37 12.45 14.25
CA GLN A 128 24.60 12.68 13.03
C GLN A 128 25.32 12.07 11.84
N TYR A 129 24.56 11.31 11.04
CA TYR A 129 25.01 10.74 9.78
C TYR A 129 24.09 11.20 8.67
N MET A 130 24.63 11.35 7.45
CA MET A 130 23.85 11.55 6.23
C MET A 130 23.83 10.24 5.44
N TYR A 131 22.70 9.55 5.44
CA TYR A 131 22.49 8.36 4.63
C TYR A 131 21.61 8.65 3.42
N ARG A 132 21.99 8.09 2.28
CA ARG A 132 21.08 7.97 1.14
C ARG A 132 20.23 6.72 1.32
N TYR A 133 18.91 6.89 1.26
CA TYR A 133 17.98 5.80 1.12
C TYR A 133 17.46 5.76 -0.32
N ASP A 134 17.92 4.76 -1.08
CA ASP A 134 17.37 4.48 -2.39
C ASP A 134 15.90 4.04 -2.25
N ASP A 135 15.10 4.33 -3.26
CA ASP A 135 13.69 3.92 -3.36
C ASP A 135 13.47 2.44 -3.06
N THR A 136 14.35 1.58 -3.57
CA THR A 136 14.28 0.12 -3.36
C THR A 136 14.61 -0.27 -1.92
N THR A 137 15.52 0.45 -1.28
CA THR A 137 15.87 0.26 0.14
C THR A 137 14.71 0.68 1.05
N LEU A 138 14.02 1.78 0.74
CA LEU A 138 12.79 2.17 1.42
C LEU A 138 11.67 1.16 1.18
N ALA A 139 11.46 0.70 -0.06
CA ALA A 139 10.46 -0.31 -0.35
C ALA A 139 10.68 -1.61 0.45
N TYR A 140 11.93 -2.07 0.56
CA TYR A 140 12.30 -3.20 1.41
C TYR A 140 11.98 -2.93 2.89
N LEU A 141 12.41 -1.78 3.43
CA LEU A 141 12.15 -1.39 4.82
C LEU A 141 10.65 -1.42 5.15
N PHE A 142 9.85 -0.77 4.32
CA PHE A 142 8.40 -0.69 4.52
C PHE A 142 7.74 -2.07 4.43
N ASN A 143 8.14 -2.88 3.46
CA ASN A 143 7.64 -4.23 3.35
C ASN A 143 8.00 -5.08 4.57
N ALA A 144 9.27 -5.06 4.99
CA ALA A 144 9.75 -5.81 6.16
C ALA A 144 9.01 -5.40 7.43
N MET A 145 8.81 -4.09 7.64
CA MET A 145 8.04 -3.54 8.75
C MET A 145 6.59 -4.04 8.74
N VAL A 146 5.87 -3.93 7.60
CA VAL A 146 4.48 -4.42 7.48
C VAL A 146 4.41 -5.93 7.76
N MET A 147 5.35 -6.71 7.23
CA MET A 147 5.42 -8.15 7.45
C MET A 147 5.68 -8.55 8.90
N GLN A 148 6.51 -7.78 9.62
CA GLN A 148 6.73 -7.96 11.06
C GLN A 148 5.44 -7.66 11.84
N GLN A 149 4.76 -6.56 11.51
CA GLN A 149 3.53 -6.15 12.19
C GLN A 149 2.32 -7.05 11.92
N ARG A 150 2.34 -7.88 10.86
CA ARG A 150 1.30 -8.92 10.68
C ARG A 150 1.28 -9.97 11.78
N LYS A 151 2.39 -10.15 12.49
CA LYS A 151 2.53 -11.14 13.58
C LYS A 151 2.24 -10.52 14.95
N THR A 152 2.05 -9.21 15.03
CA THR A 152 1.77 -8.47 16.26
C THR A 152 0.28 -8.13 16.35
N GLY A 153 -0.16 -7.64 17.52
CA GLY A 153 -1.52 -7.15 17.74
C GLY A 153 -1.75 -5.81 17.03
N ASP A 154 -2.12 -4.78 17.76
CA ASP A 154 -2.22 -3.41 17.24
C ASP A 154 -0.82 -2.83 16.94
N SER A 155 -0.62 -2.27 15.75
CA SER A 155 0.62 -1.59 15.33
C SER A 155 0.67 -0.12 15.77
N GLY A 156 -0.45 0.46 16.19
CA GLY A 156 -0.57 1.88 16.52
C GLY A 156 -0.49 2.81 15.31
N ASN A 157 -0.52 2.27 14.09
CA ASN A 157 -0.45 3.03 12.84
C ASN A 157 -1.57 2.59 11.87
N GLU A 158 -2.50 3.49 11.57
CA GLU A 158 -3.68 3.23 10.74
C GLU A 158 -3.32 2.65 9.35
N GLY A 159 -2.27 3.17 8.72
CA GLY A 159 -1.84 2.67 7.41
C GLY A 159 -1.23 1.28 7.46
N VAL A 160 -0.53 0.92 8.52
CA VAL A 160 -0.06 -0.46 8.69
C VAL A 160 -1.22 -1.40 9.03
N GLU A 161 -2.18 -0.99 9.85
CA GLU A 161 -3.38 -1.79 10.10
C GLU A 161 -4.20 -2.01 8.82
N PHE A 162 -4.34 -0.97 7.99
CA PHE A 162 -4.96 -1.09 6.68
C PHE A 162 -4.21 -2.11 5.81
N LEU A 163 -2.88 -2.00 5.66
CA LEU A 163 -2.09 -2.94 4.86
C LEU A 163 -2.12 -4.39 5.43
N LYS A 164 -2.18 -4.54 6.75
CA LYS A 164 -2.32 -5.83 7.44
C LYS A 164 -3.67 -6.48 7.14
N SER A 165 -4.76 -5.72 7.27
CA SER A 165 -6.12 -6.22 7.03
C SER A 165 -6.30 -6.76 5.61
N LEU A 166 -5.59 -6.16 4.65
CA LEU A 166 -5.57 -6.58 3.25
C LEU A 166 -4.56 -7.69 2.93
N ASN A 167 -3.76 -8.15 3.91
CA ASN A 167 -2.64 -9.07 3.68
C ASN A 167 -1.69 -8.56 2.57
N ALA A 168 -1.41 -7.26 2.58
CA ALA A 168 -0.81 -6.55 1.45
C ALA A 168 0.70 -6.30 1.61
N ASN A 169 1.50 -6.58 0.59
CA ASN A 169 2.96 -6.40 0.60
C ASN A 169 3.32 -5.13 -0.17
N VAL A 170 4.17 -4.28 0.41
CA VAL A 170 4.76 -3.15 -0.32
C VAL A 170 5.76 -3.70 -1.32
N THR A 171 5.54 -3.47 -2.62
CA THR A 171 6.35 -4.07 -3.69
C THR A 171 7.34 -3.06 -4.27
N GLN A 172 6.95 -1.79 -4.30
CA GLN A 172 7.76 -0.72 -4.86
C GLN A 172 7.45 0.60 -4.17
N ILE A 173 8.49 1.38 -3.99
CA ILE A 173 8.44 2.82 -3.73
C ILE A 173 9.20 3.47 -4.87
N SER A 174 8.74 4.62 -5.36
CA SER A 174 9.47 5.39 -6.37
C SER A 174 9.32 6.88 -6.11
N MET A 175 10.44 7.59 -6.12
CA MET A 175 10.51 9.04 -6.00
C MET A 175 11.03 9.66 -7.28
N ASN A 176 10.27 10.63 -7.79
CA ASN A 176 10.64 11.41 -8.95
C ASN A 176 10.59 12.90 -8.60
N VAL A 177 11.63 13.64 -8.97
CA VAL A 177 11.74 15.08 -8.82
C VAL A 177 11.83 15.68 -10.21
N THR A 178 10.77 16.38 -10.62
CA THR A 178 10.69 17.07 -11.91
C THR A 178 10.28 18.53 -11.68
N ASN A 179 11.06 19.47 -12.21
CA ASN A 179 10.79 20.92 -12.07
C ASN A 179 10.59 21.37 -10.61
N GLY A 180 11.36 20.81 -9.67
CA GLY A 180 11.27 21.12 -8.24
C GLY A 180 10.05 20.54 -7.53
N GLN A 181 9.20 19.78 -8.21
CA GLN A 181 8.10 19.05 -7.60
C GLN A 181 8.48 17.58 -7.43
N ALA A 182 8.42 17.09 -6.19
CA ALA A 182 8.65 15.68 -5.91
C ALA A 182 7.32 14.91 -5.88
N THR A 183 7.34 13.70 -6.44
CA THR A 183 6.24 12.75 -6.42
C THR A 183 6.70 11.44 -5.84
N LEU A 184 5.84 10.82 -5.04
CA LEU A 184 6.04 9.53 -4.41
C LEU A 184 4.99 8.57 -4.96
N LYS A 185 5.43 7.45 -5.54
CA LYS A 185 4.59 6.33 -5.95
C LYS A 185 4.85 5.17 -5.00
N ILE A 186 3.80 4.60 -4.42
CA ILE A 186 3.87 3.40 -3.59
C ILE A 186 2.98 2.34 -4.22
N VAL A 187 3.57 1.21 -4.61
CA VAL A 187 2.85 0.06 -5.16
C VAL A 187 2.76 -1.02 -4.10
N VAL A 188 1.53 -1.45 -3.85
CA VAL A 188 1.22 -2.51 -2.89
C VAL A 188 0.57 -3.67 -3.63
N SER A 189 1.13 -4.86 -3.49
CA SER A 189 0.51 -6.12 -3.94
C SER A 189 -0.42 -6.69 -2.89
N ILE A 190 -1.60 -7.13 -3.31
CA ILE A 190 -2.60 -7.80 -2.47
C ILE A 190 -2.77 -9.22 -3.00
N ASP A 191 -2.51 -10.21 -2.16
CA ASP A 191 -2.77 -11.61 -2.51
C ASP A 191 -4.27 -11.90 -2.36
N ILE A 192 -4.91 -12.12 -3.51
CA ILE A 192 -6.32 -12.52 -3.61
C ILE A 192 -6.46 -13.97 -4.10
N SER A 193 -5.42 -14.81 -3.99
CA SER A 193 -5.42 -16.18 -4.52
C SER A 193 -6.56 -17.05 -3.98
N SER A 194 -6.87 -16.94 -2.68
CA SER A 194 -8.02 -17.65 -2.08
C SER A 194 -9.31 -17.23 -2.77
N MET A 195 -9.47 -15.92 -2.95
CA MET A 195 -10.63 -15.33 -3.58
C MET A 195 -10.73 -15.78 -5.05
N ALA A 196 -9.65 -15.67 -5.80
CA ALA A 196 -9.56 -16.09 -7.19
C ALA A 196 -10.01 -17.55 -7.35
N SER A 197 -9.55 -18.43 -6.45
CA SER A 197 -9.93 -19.85 -6.46
C SER A 197 -11.42 -20.08 -6.15
N GLU A 198 -11.99 -19.35 -5.19
CA GLU A 198 -13.42 -19.46 -4.83
C GLU A 198 -14.34 -18.92 -5.92
N ILE A 199 -13.92 -17.84 -6.58
CA ILE A 199 -14.58 -17.25 -7.73
C ILE A 199 -14.56 -18.22 -8.91
N GLU A 200 -13.39 -18.77 -9.23
CA GLU A 200 -13.22 -19.77 -10.28
C GLU A 200 -14.07 -21.03 -10.02
N SER A 201 -14.15 -21.47 -8.77
CA SER A 201 -15.05 -22.56 -8.35
C SER A 201 -16.52 -22.23 -8.58
N SER A 202 -16.94 -21.01 -8.21
CA SER A 202 -18.32 -20.52 -8.36
C SER A 202 -18.75 -20.34 -9.82
N LEU A 203 -17.79 -20.08 -10.73
CA LEU A 203 -18.03 -19.99 -12.18
C LEU A 203 -18.34 -21.33 -12.84
N GLY A 204 -18.01 -22.46 -12.21
CA GLY A 204 -18.13 -23.78 -12.83
C GLY A 204 -17.47 -23.83 -14.20
N PHE A 205 -18.25 -24.12 -15.26
CA PHE A 205 -17.75 -24.20 -16.64
C PHE A 205 -17.22 -22.85 -17.19
N ALA A 206 -17.76 -21.71 -16.70
CA ALA A 206 -17.37 -20.38 -17.19
C ALA A 206 -15.94 -19.97 -16.77
N SER A 207 -15.36 -20.62 -15.76
CA SER A 207 -13.97 -20.41 -15.33
C SER A 207 -12.94 -20.69 -16.43
N ARG A 208 -13.31 -21.52 -17.42
CA ARG A 208 -12.47 -21.81 -18.60
C ARG A 208 -12.29 -20.59 -19.50
N PHE A 209 -13.21 -19.63 -19.44
CA PHE A 209 -13.23 -18.43 -20.26
C PHE A 209 -12.86 -17.17 -19.49
N VAL A 210 -12.90 -17.23 -18.15
CA VAL A 210 -12.64 -16.11 -17.25
C VAL A 210 -11.64 -16.55 -16.18
N LYS A 211 -10.38 -16.11 -16.34
CA LYS A 211 -9.34 -16.29 -15.32
C LYS A 211 -9.38 -15.10 -14.36
N ILE A 212 -9.24 -15.36 -13.07
CA ILE A 212 -9.20 -14.31 -12.05
C ILE A 212 -7.74 -14.13 -11.64
N PRO A 213 -7.24 -12.89 -11.51
CA PRO A 213 -5.86 -12.71 -11.09
C PRO A 213 -5.72 -13.16 -9.65
N LYS A 214 -4.52 -13.65 -9.31
CA LYS A 214 -4.20 -14.00 -7.93
C LYS A 214 -3.65 -12.84 -7.12
N THR A 215 -3.26 -11.78 -7.82
CA THR A 215 -2.66 -10.59 -7.23
C THR A 215 -3.31 -9.35 -7.83
N VAL A 216 -3.61 -8.38 -6.97
CA VAL A 216 -4.07 -7.05 -7.35
C VAL A 216 -3.07 -6.04 -6.84
N TYR A 217 -2.78 -5.00 -7.63
CA TYR A 217 -1.88 -3.93 -7.25
C TYR A 217 -2.67 -2.67 -6.93
N LEU A 218 -2.44 -2.10 -5.75
CA LEU A 218 -2.82 -0.73 -5.45
C LEU A 218 -1.63 0.17 -5.77
N VAL A 219 -1.85 1.20 -6.58
CA VAL A 219 -0.83 2.19 -6.94
C VAL A 219 -1.26 3.53 -6.37
N SER A 220 -0.61 3.93 -5.29
CA SER A 220 -0.80 5.22 -4.62
C SER A 220 0.21 6.21 -5.18
N GLU A 221 -0.27 7.32 -5.74
CA GLU A 221 0.57 8.44 -6.14
C GLU A 221 0.30 9.65 -5.25
N LEU A 222 1.38 10.23 -4.75
CA LEU A 222 1.39 11.30 -3.77
C LEU A 222 2.31 12.43 -4.25
N GLY A 223 1.95 13.68 -3.96
CA GLY A 223 2.91 14.77 -3.93
C GLY A 223 3.75 14.64 -2.67
N LEU A 224 5.07 14.81 -2.77
CA LEU A 224 6.00 14.75 -1.66
C LEU A 224 6.66 16.12 -1.47
N THR A 225 6.74 16.60 -0.24
CA THR A 225 7.48 17.82 0.09
C THR A 225 8.26 17.63 1.39
N ALA A 226 9.34 18.41 1.55
CA ALA A 226 10.10 18.51 2.78
C ALA A 226 10.16 19.99 3.18
N ASP A 227 9.76 20.32 4.41
CA ASP A 227 9.80 21.68 4.90
C ASP A 227 11.22 22.13 5.28
N VAL A 228 11.37 23.37 5.75
CA VAL A 228 12.67 23.94 6.17
C VAL A 228 13.30 23.25 7.38
N GLN A 229 12.56 22.36 8.06
CA GLN A 229 13.06 21.53 9.15
C GLN A 229 13.34 20.09 8.70
N GLY A 230 13.16 19.78 7.41
CA GLY A 230 13.38 18.47 6.83
C GLY A 230 12.25 17.49 7.15
N ILE A 231 11.09 17.99 7.59
CA ILE A 231 9.92 17.17 7.90
C ILE A 231 9.16 16.92 6.60
N LEU A 232 8.91 15.64 6.30
CA LEU A 232 8.16 15.26 5.12
C LEU A 232 6.66 15.44 5.32
N SER A 233 5.99 15.85 4.25
CA SER A 233 4.54 15.79 4.14
C SER A 233 4.13 15.27 2.77
N THR A 234 2.95 14.65 2.71
CA THR A 234 2.38 14.09 1.48
C THR A 234 1.03 14.71 1.17
N THR A 235 0.70 14.77 -0.12
CA THR A 235 -0.61 15.19 -0.62
C THR A 235 -1.15 14.15 -1.58
N SER A 236 -2.43 13.78 -1.47
CA SER A 236 -3.06 12.80 -2.37
C SER A 236 -3.06 13.32 -3.81
N LYS A 237 -2.62 12.49 -4.77
CA LYS A 237 -2.75 12.78 -6.21
C LYS A 237 -3.70 11.80 -6.90
N SER A 238 -3.36 10.52 -6.86
CA SER A 238 -4.16 9.47 -7.50
C SER A 238 -4.06 8.17 -6.71
N LEU A 239 -5.08 7.32 -6.83
CA LEU A 239 -5.06 5.95 -6.34
C LEU A 239 -5.72 5.08 -7.38
N THR A 240 -4.98 4.11 -7.90
CA THR A 240 -5.46 3.22 -8.95
C THR A 240 -5.34 1.76 -8.55
N VAL A 241 -6.18 0.93 -9.18
CA VAL A 241 -6.10 -0.53 -9.08
C VAL A 241 -5.52 -1.03 -10.40
N ASN A 242 -4.44 -1.81 -10.32
CA ASN A 242 -3.66 -2.30 -11.47
C ASN A 242 -3.25 -1.19 -12.46
N GLY A 243 -2.94 0.02 -11.96
CA GLY A 243 -2.53 1.15 -12.80
C GLY A 243 -3.64 1.78 -13.65
N THR A 244 -4.91 1.45 -13.38
CA THR A 244 -6.06 1.96 -14.15
C THR A 244 -7.00 2.83 -13.32
N GLU A 245 -7.36 4.00 -13.86
CA GLU A 245 -8.46 4.82 -13.39
C GLU A 245 -9.76 4.41 -14.07
N ASN A 246 -10.75 3.93 -13.31
CA ASN A 246 -12.14 3.79 -13.77
C ASN A 246 -13.12 3.83 -12.59
N GLU A 247 -14.39 4.12 -12.85
CA GLU A 247 -15.48 4.19 -11.84
C GLU A 247 -15.61 2.91 -10.98
N VAL A 248 -15.03 1.80 -11.43
CA VAL A 248 -15.11 0.51 -10.77
C VAL A 248 -13.91 0.22 -9.86
N ALA A 249 -12.78 0.91 -10.06
CA ALA A 249 -11.69 0.97 -9.09
C ALA A 249 -12.21 1.55 -7.77
N ASP A 250 -13.10 2.54 -7.84
CA ASP A 250 -13.71 3.19 -6.67
C ASP A 250 -14.55 2.20 -5.87
N VAL A 251 -15.28 1.31 -6.54
CA VAL A 251 -16.05 0.25 -5.89
C VAL A 251 -15.13 -0.76 -5.20
N ILE A 252 -14.03 -1.17 -5.85
CA ILE A 252 -13.04 -2.06 -5.24
C ILE A 252 -12.44 -1.39 -4.00
N LEU A 253 -11.99 -0.15 -4.12
CA LEU A 253 -11.36 0.61 -3.04
C LEU A 253 -12.32 0.84 -1.88
N ASN A 254 -13.57 1.26 -2.15
CA ASN A 254 -14.62 1.40 -1.14
C ASN A 254 -14.89 0.08 -0.41
N THR A 255 -14.86 -1.04 -1.14
CA THR A 255 -15.05 -2.35 -0.53
C THR A 255 -13.83 -2.78 0.29
N LEU A 256 -12.62 -2.49 -0.17
CA LEU A 256 -11.39 -2.72 0.59
C LEU A 256 -11.40 -1.94 1.91
N MET A 257 -11.80 -0.67 1.88
CA MET A 257 -11.92 0.18 3.09
C MET A 257 -12.97 -0.32 4.07
N LYS A 258 -14.19 -0.61 3.60
CA LYS A 258 -15.26 -1.16 4.47
C LYS A 258 -14.86 -2.49 5.11
N ASN A 259 -13.98 -3.27 4.47
CA ASN A 259 -13.54 -4.57 4.94
C ASN A 259 -12.25 -4.54 5.77
N ALA A 260 -11.49 -3.44 5.73
CA ALA A 260 -10.30 -3.26 6.56
C ALA A 260 -10.65 -3.19 8.06
N GLY A 261 -11.90 -2.88 8.40
CA GLY A 261 -12.45 -2.92 9.76
C GLY A 261 -13.50 -1.83 9.99
N SER A 262 -14.37 -2.02 10.99
CA SER A 262 -15.36 -1.01 11.43
C SER A 262 -14.74 0.24 12.07
N ASP A 263 -13.44 0.19 12.34
CA ASP A 263 -12.71 1.23 13.08
C ASP A 263 -12.16 2.33 12.16
N PHE A 264 -12.28 2.15 10.84
CA PHE A 264 -11.95 3.17 9.85
C PHE A 264 -13.22 3.98 9.54
N GLU A 265 -13.45 5.06 10.31
CA GLU A 265 -14.48 6.04 9.95
C GLU A 265 -14.10 6.71 8.62
N ILE A 266 -14.99 6.65 7.63
CA ILE A 266 -14.76 7.29 6.33
C ILE A 266 -15.05 8.78 6.48
N GLU A 267 -14.02 9.56 6.77
CA GLU A 267 -14.10 11.02 6.98
C GLU A 267 -13.96 11.83 5.67
N GLU A 268 -13.38 11.23 4.62
CA GLU A 268 -13.13 11.83 3.30
C GLU A 268 -13.47 10.82 2.18
N ASP A 269 -13.25 11.16 0.90
CA ASP A 269 -13.34 10.15 -0.15
C ASP A 269 -12.31 9.03 0.11
N CYS A 270 -12.73 7.79 -0.15
CA CYS A 270 -11.97 6.58 0.14
C CYS A 270 -10.55 6.59 -0.45
N LYS A 271 -10.36 7.18 -1.65
CA LYS A 271 -9.04 7.24 -2.28
C LYS A 271 -8.10 8.14 -1.52
N SER A 272 -8.59 9.34 -1.16
CA SER A 272 -7.83 10.30 -0.37
C SER A 272 -7.49 9.74 1.01
N GLN A 273 -8.40 9.00 1.62
CA GLN A 273 -8.16 8.35 2.92
C GLN A 273 -7.07 7.26 2.84
N ILE A 274 -7.13 6.35 1.86
CA ILE A 274 -6.09 5.33 1.67
C ILE A 274 -4.73 5.99 1.37
N ASN A 275 -4.72 7.00 0.50
CA ASN A 275 -3.50 7.76 0.18
C ASN A 275 -2.94 8.47 1.41
N ARG A 276 -3.80 9.03 2.26
CA ARG A 276 -3.40 9.62 3.54
C ARG A 276 -2.76 8.58 4.44
N TYR A 277 -3.37 7.41 4.60
CA TYR A 277 -2.82 6.34 5.42
C TYR A 277 -1.43 5.90 4.96
N VAL A 278 -1.29 5.54 3.69
CA VAL A 278 -0.02 5.09 3.13
C VAL A 278 1.02 6.22 3.16
N GLY A 279 0.63 7.45 2.84
CA GLY A 279 1.48 8.63 2.87
C GLY A 279 1.95 9.02 4.28
N GLN A 280 1.07 8.95 5.28
CA GLN A 280 1.41 9.23 6.68
C GLN A 280 2.32 8.16 7.26
N THR A 281 2.07 6.87 6.98
CA THR A 281 3.02 5.81 7.33
C THR A 281 4.38 6.09 6.70
N PHE A 282 4.40 6.56 5.44
CA PHE A 282 5.64 6.93 4.78
C PHE A 282 6.41 8.03 5.50
N THR A 283 5.75 9.16 5.76
CA THR A 283 6.39 10.30 6.42
C THR A 283 6.80 9.99 7.85
N THR A 284 6.02 9.19 8.59
CA THR A 284 6.34 8.78 9.96
C THR A 284 7.60 7.93 10.01
N VAL A 285 7.69 6.90 9.17
CA VAL A 285 8.85 5.99 9.15
C VAL A 285 10.11 6.76 8.76
N VAL A 286 10.06 7.59 7.70
CA VAL A 286 11.22 8.39 7.30
C VAL A 286 11.56 9.44 8.35
N GLY A 287 10.57 10.10 8.95
CA GLY A 287 10.77 11.06 10.04
C GLY A 287 11.39 10.44 11.30
N ASN A 288 11.13 9.15 11.55
CA ASN A 288 11.75 8.41 12.63
C ASN A 288 13.17 7.93 12.29
N LEU A 289 13.54 7.80 11.02
CA LEU A 289 14.94 7.63 10.61
C LEU A 289 15.76 8.92 10.78
N GLY A 290 15.13 10.08 10.54
CA GLY A 290 15.81 11.37 10.61
C GLY A 290 15.04 12.49 9.92
N LYS A 291 15.76 13.55 9.54
CA LYS A 291 15.25 14.70 8.80
C LYS A 291 15.79 14.72 7.38
N VAL A 292 14.96 15.05 6.40
CA VAL A 292 15.40 15.14 5.01
C VAL A 292 16.24 16.40 4.79
N GLY A 293 17.42 16.22 4.20
CA GLY A 293 18.38 17.31 4.01
C GLY A 293 19.72 16.81 3.50
N LYS A 294 20.66 17.74 3.33
CA LYS A 294 22.05 17.46 2.97
C LYS A 294 23.00 18.18 3.92
N ALA A 295 24.18 17.60 4.09
CA ALA A 295 25.28 18.19 4.84
C ALA A 295 26.60 17.79 4.19
N LEU A 296 27.66 18.50 4.55
CA LEU A 296 29.02 18.04 4.31
C LEU A 296 29.32 16.86 5.25
N VAL A 297 30.02 15.87 4.72
CA VAL A 297 30.39 14.66 5.46
C VAL A 297 31.90 14.54 5.50
N SER A 298 32.42 14.19 6.67
CA SER A 298 33.86 14.06 6.90
C SER A 298 34.40 12.77 6.25
N VAL A 299 34.18 11.64 6.91
CA VAL A 299 34.58 10.30 6.46
C VAL A 299 33.37 9.38 6.45
N GLY A 300 33.13 8.73 5.31
CA GLY A 300 31.97 7.87 5.13
C GLY A 300 30.69 8.70 5.06
N THR A 301 29.86 8.60 6.09
CA THR A 301 28.54 9.25 6.18
C THR A 301 28.41 10.19 7.38
N GLU A 302 29.44 10.33 8.22
CA GLU A 302 29.39 11.19 9.42
C GLU A 302 29.34 12.67 9.03
N VAL A 303 28.34 13.40 9.53
CA VAL A 303 28.17 14.84 9.28
C VAL A 303 29.27 15.63 9.97
N GLU A 304 29.86 16.60 9.28
CA GLU A 304 30.87 17.49 9.89
C GLU A 304 30.25 18.38 10.96
N ALA A 305 30.85 18.40 12.17
CA ALA A 305 30.28 19.09 13.32
C ALA A 305 30.19 20.62 13.17
N ASP A 306 31.08 21.20 12.36
CA ASP A 306 31.20 22.65 12.17
C ASP A 306 30.48 23.16 10.91
N ASP A 307 29.94 22.27 10.07
CA ASP A 307 29.27 22.66 8.83
C ASP A 307 27.74 22.73 8.99
N PRO A 308 27.09 23.72 8.33
CA PRO A 308 25.65 23.86 8.41
C PRO A 308 24.94 22.70 7.67
N VAL A 309 23.99 22.07 8.35
CA VAL A 309 23.04 21.15 7.74
C VAL A 309 21.96 21.94 7.01
N GLU A 310 21.72 21.62 5.73
CA GLU A 310 20.64 22.19 4.94
C GLU A 310 19.47 21.20 4.88
N TYR A 311 18.42 21.50 5.63
CA TYR A 311 17.20 20.70 5.64
C TYR A 311 16.21 21.11 4.53
N GLY A 312 15.36 20.15 4.14
CA GLY A 312 14.24 20.38 3.24
C GLY A 312 14.42 19.74 1.87
N ALA A 313 13.76 20.32 0.86
CA ALA A 313 13.62 19.69 -0.46
C ALA A 313 14.95 19.39 -1.17
N ILE A 314 16.07 19.99 -0.73
CA ILE A 314 17.42 19.66 -1.22
C ILE A 314 17.82 18.19 -0.98
N GLY A 315 17.22 17.54 0.02
CA GLY A 315 17.42 16.12 0.31
C GLY A 315 16.58 15.18 -0.55
N LEU A 316 15.63 15.68 -1.35
CA LEU A 316 14.80 14.86 -2.24
C LEU A 316 15.45 14.72 -3.61
N GLU A 317 15.56 13.50 -4.12
CA GLU A 317 16.14 13.24 -5.44
C GLU A 317 15.37 12.19 -6.23
N ASN A 318 15.66 12.11 -7.53
CA ASN A 318 15.21 10.97 -8.33
C ASN A 318 15.81 9.68 -7.76
N GLY A 319 14.95 8.69 -7.51
CA GLY A 319 15.37 7.37 -7.07
C GLY A 319 15.71 7.23 -5.58
N GLY A 320 15.49 8.26 -4.76
CA GLY A 320 15.83 8.19 -3.33
C GLY A 320 15.74 9.53 -2.59
N LEU A 321 16.11 9.51 -1.32
CA LEU A 321 16.26 10.72 -0.50
C LEU A 321 17.48 10.62 0.43
N TYR A 322 17.97 11.77 0.87
CA TYR A 322 18.99 11.89 1.90
C TYR A 322 18.33 12.17 3.25
N VAL A 323 18.75 11.42 4.27
CA VAL A 323 18.31 11.58 5.66
C VAL A 323 19.51 11.93 6.52
N ILE A 324 19.37 13.02 7.26
CA ILE A 324 20.24 13.38 8.38
C ILE A 324 19.65 12.73 9.63
N THR A 325 20.37 11.77 10.21
CA THR A 325 19.87 10.95 11.31
C THR A 325 19.73 11.72 12.62
N HIS A 326 18.88 11.22 13.51
CA HIS A 326 18.80 11.75 14.87
C HIS A 326 20.03 11.30 15.67
N ALA A 327 20.75 12.25 16.27
CA ALA A 327 21.78 11.93 17.25
C ALA A 327 21.12 11.74 18.63
N GLY A 328 21.46 10.64 19.31
CA GLY A 328 21.09 10.42 20.70
C GLY A 328 22.11 11.07 21.65
N GLU A 329 21.72 11.30 22.91
CA GLU A 329 22.73 11.54 23.95
C GLU A 329 23.61 10.29 24.08
N ALA A 330 24.93 10.48 24.11
CA ALA A 330 25.87 9.39 24.34
C ALA A 330 25.51 8.69 25.67
N ALA A 331 25.24 7.40 25.60
CA ALA A 331 25.00 6.56 26.79
C ALA A 331 26.25 6.48 27.69
#